data_AF-A0A392PNV4-F1
#
_entry.id   AF-A0A392PNV4-F1
#
_cell.length_a   1.000
_cell.length_b   1.000
_cell.length_c   1.000
_cell.angle_alpha   90.00
_cell.angle_beta   90.00
_cell.angle_gamma   90.00
#
_symmetry.space_group_name_H-M   'P 1'
#
loop_
_entity.id
_entity.type
_entity.pdbx_description
1 polymer ?
#
loop_
_entity_poly.entity_id
_entity_poly.type
_entity_poly.pdbx_seq_one_letter_code
_entity_poly.pdbx_strand_id
1 'polypeptide(L)'
;NGLLYTGGEDRNITAWDIKSGKAAYCIEEAHAARVKGIVVLSDEATGDDEPYLVASASSDGTIRAWDVRMAATEKPNPLAECKTQSRLTCLTGSCLKYCKLNILNP
;
A
#
# COMPACT_ATOMS: atom_id res chain seq x y z
N ASN A 1 -12.63 -2.94 -12.25
CA ASN A 1 -11.68 -4.06 -12.06
C ASN A 1 -11.07 -3.88 -10.69
N GLY A 2 -11.53 -4.64 -9.69
CA GLY A 2 -11.09 -4.47 -8.31
C GLY A 2 -9.94 -5.42 -8.02
N LEU A 3 -8.89 -4.91 -7.39
CA LEU A 3 -7.84 -5.72 -6.80
C LEU A 3 -8.12 -5.86 -5.31
N LEU A 4 -8.01 -7.10 -4.80
CA LEU A 4 -7.93 -7.38 -3.37
C LEU A 4 -6.47 -7.56 -3.00
N TYR A 5 -6.02 -6.91 -1.92
CA TYR A 5 -4.67 -7.08 -1.40
C TYR A 5 -4.68 -7.91 -0.14
N THR A 6 -3.75 -8.84 -0.05
CA THR A 6 -3.55 -9.68 1.14
C THR A 6 -2.08 -9.68 1.53
N GLY A 7 -1.82 -9.77 2.83
CA GLY A 7 -0.49 -10.02 3.38
C GLY A 7 -0.62 -10.74 4.71
N GLY A 8 0.40 -11.52 5.07
CA GLY A 8 0.36 -12.34 6.27
C GLY A 8 1.72 -12.85 6.71
N GLU A 9 1.74 -14.08 7.23
CA GLU A 9 2.95 -14.70 7.81
C GLU A 9 4.02 -15.04 6.76
N ASP A 10 3.63 -15.16 5.49
CA ASP A 10 4.52 -15.39 4.34
C ASP A 10 5.39 -14.17 4.00
N ARG A 11 5.09 -13.01 4.61
CA ARG A 11 5.81 -11.73 4.46
C ARG A 11 5.63 -11.09 3.08
N ASN A 12 4.75 -11.63 2.27
CA ASN A 12 4.46 -11.17 0.92
C ASN A 12 3.24 -10.23 0.91
N ILE A 13 3.10 -9.51 -0.20
CA ILE A 13 1.86 -8.82 -0.55
C ILE A 13 1.36 -9.40 -1.86
N THR A 14 0.18 -10.02 -1.86
CA THR A 14 -0.44 -10.56 -3.07
C THR A 14 -1.62 -9.71 -3.47
N ALA A 15 -1.69 -9.37 -4.77
CA ALA A 15 -2.84 -8.74 -5.38
C ALA A 15 -3.65 -9.80 -6.13
N TRP A 16 -4.96 -9.83 -5.88
CA TRP A 16 -5.89 -10.77 -6.49
C TRP A 16 -6.87 -10.04 -7.39
N ASP A 17 -7.00 -10.48 -8.63
CA ASP A 17 -8.10 -10.02 -9.49
C ASP A 17 -9.39 -10.66 -9.02
N ILE A 18 -10.32 -9.83 -8.53
CA ILE A 18 -11.56 -10.31 -7.89
C ILE A 18 -12.47 -11.04 -8.90
N LYS A 19 -12.43 -10.66 -10.19
CA LYS A 19 -13.30 -11.26 -11.21
C LYS A 19 -12.87 -12.69 -11.55
N SER A 20 -11.58 -12.91 -11.74
CA SER A 20 -11.00 -14.19 -12.12
C SER A 20 -10.64 -15.07 -10.93
N GLY A 21 -10.50 -14.49 -9.73
CA GLY A 21 -10.04 -15.17 -8.52
C GLY A 21 -8.56 -15.56 -8.57
N LYS A 22 -7.79 -15.06 -9.54
CA LYS A 22 -6.37 -15.38 -9.72
C LYS A 22 -5.49 -14.31 -9.11
N ALA A 23 -4.29 -14.71 -8.68
CA ALA A 23 -3.24 -13.76 -8.34
C ALA A 23 -2.88 -12.96 -9.61
N ALA A 24 -2.99 -11.64 -9.52
CA ALA A 24 -2.56 -10.73 -10.57
C ALA A 24 -1.05 -10.55 -10.53
N TYR A 25 -0.50 -10.34 -9.34
CA TYR A 25 0.94 -10.28 -9.07
C TYR A 25 1.22 -10.46 -7.56
N CYS A 26 2.48 -10.70 -7.23
CA CYS A 26 2.97 -10.84 -5.86
C CYS A 26 4.23 -10.00 -5.68
N ILE A 27 4.28 -9.21 -4.61
CA ILE A 27 5.50 -8.58 -4.11
C ILE A 27 6.11 -9.56 -3.11
N GLU A 28 7.07 -10.35 -3.59
CA GLU A 28 7.80 -11.33 -2.78
C GLU A 28 8.76 -10.63 -1.84
N GLU A 29 8.88 -11.15 -0.61
CA GLU A 29 9.74 -10.58 0.43
C GLU A 29 9.47 -9.08 0.68
N ALA A 30 8.20 -8.69 0.52
CA ALA A 30 7.74 -7.32 0.73
C ALA A 30 8.12 -6.78 2.12
N HIS A 31 8.27 -7.66 3.11
CA HIS A 31 8.75 -7.36 4.45
C HIS A 31 9.68 -8.45 4.99
N ALA A 32 10.48 -8.12 6.01
CA ALA A 32 11.38 -9.09 6.66
C ALA A 32 10.64 -9.98 7.69
N ALA A 33 9.43 -9.59 8.07
CA ALA A 33 8.53 -10.33 8.95
C ALA A 33 7.08 -10.20 8.47
N ARG A 34 6.16 -10.88 9.17
CA ARG A 34 4.74 -10.94 8.80
C ARG A 34 4.11 -9.56 8.59
N VAL A 35 3.31 -9.45 7.54
CA VAL A 35 2.49 -8.27 7.26
C VAL A 35 1.27 -8.28 8.19
N LYS A 36 0.96 -7.12 8.77
CA LYS A 36 -0.08 -6.93 9.79
C LYS A 36 -1.24 -6.06 9.36
N GLY A 37 -1.04 -5.26 8.33
CA GLY A 37 -2.11 -4.47 7.74
C GLY A 37 -1.69 -3.96 6.38
N ILE A 38 -2.69 -3.79 5.53
CA ILE A 38 -2.56 -3.22 4.20
C ILE A 38 -3.65 -2.18 4.06
N VAL A 39 -3.30 -1.03 3.49
CA VAL A 39 -4.21 0.08 3.22
C VAL A 39 -4.05 0.49 1.76
N VAL A 40 -5.15 0.54 1.03
CA VAL A 40 -5.19 1.15 -0.31
C VAL A 40 -5.36 2.65 -0.13
N LEU A 41 -4.45 3.42 -0.71
CA LEU A 41 -4.45 4.87 -0.73
C LEU A 41 -4.78 5.31 -2.15
N SER A 42 -6.08 5.40 -2.46
CA SER A 42 -6.60 5.91 -3.73
C SER A 42 -7.31 7.23 -3.51
N ASP A 43 -6.96 8.26 -4.26
CA ASP A 43 -7.76 9.48 -4.34
C ASP A 43 -8.82 9.31 -5.45
N GLU A 44 -10.09 9.31 -5.08
CA GLU A 44 -11.21 9.26 -6.04
C GLU A 44 -11.30 10.54 -6.90
N ALA A 45 -10.65 11.63 -6.52
CA ALA A 45 -10.80 12.94 -7.16
C ALA A 45 -9.77 13.23 -8.26
N THR A 46 -8.72 12.43 -8.37
CA THR A 46 -7.65 12.64 -9.35
C THR A 46 -7.78 11.62 -10.46
N GLY A 47 -7.77 12.07 -11.72
CA GLY A 47 -7.96 11.21 -12.89
C GLY A 47 -6.94 10.08 -13.03
N ASP A 48 -7.00 9.36 -14.15
CA ASP A 48 -6.27 8.11 -14.43
C ASP A 48 -4.72 8.17 -14.27
N ASP A 49 -4.13 9.35 -14.04
CA ASP A 49 -2.68 9.59 -14.00
C ASP A 49 -2.03 9.49 -12.59
N GLU A 50 -2.78 9.57 -11.48
CA GLU A 50 -2.20 9.50 -10.13
C GLU A 50 -1.79 8.05 -9.74
N PRO A 51 -0.74 7.87 -8.90
CA PRO A 51 -0.29 6.55 -8.46
C PRO A 51 -1.35 5.89 -7.58
N TYR A 52 -1.69 4.66 -7.93
CA TYR A 52 -2.43 3.79 -7.05
C TYR A 52 -1.48 3.30 -5.96
N LEU A 53 -1.55 3.91 -4.78
CA LEU A 53 -0.65 3.62 -3.68
C LEU A 53 -1.24 2.55 -2.77
N VAL A 54 -0.38 1.65 -2.32
CA VAL A 54 -0.68 0.69 -1.24
C VAL A 54 0.33 0.90 -0.14
N ALA A 55 -0.13 0.99 1.10
CA ALA A 55 0.72 0.98 2.29
C ALA A 55 0.60 -0.35 3.01
N SER A 56 1.72 -0.86 3.52
CA SER A 56 1.79 -2.07 4.33
C SER A 56 2.56 -1.84 5.63
N ALA A 57 2.11 -2.49 6.70
CA ALA A 57 2.75 -2.47 8.02
C ALA A 57 3.17 -3.88 8.42
N SER A 58 4.32 -4.02 9.05
CA SER A 58 4.89 -5.33 9.41
C SER A 58 5.40 -5.40 10.85
N SER A 59 5.51 -6.64 11.33
CA SER A 59 6.20 -6.93 12.60
C SER A 59 7.71 -6.70 12.55
N ASP A 60 8.30 -6.42 11.38
CA ASP A 60 9.70 -5.98 11.24
C ASP A 60 9.92 -4.52 11.69
N GLY A 61 8.83 -3.84 12.06
CA GLY A 61 8.84 -2.46 12.55
C GLY A 61 8.86 -1.41 11.45
N THR A 62 8.59 -1.79 10.21
CA THR A 62 8.51 -0.87 9.07
C THR A 62 7.09 -0.70 8.55
N ILE A 63 6.84 0.49 8.01
CA ILE A 63 5.73 0.79 7.11
C ILE A 63 6.34 1.04 5.73
N ARG A 64 5.82 0.41 4.69
CA ARG A 64 6.27 0.59 3.31
C ARG A 64 5.12 1.07 2.43
N ALA A 65 5.42 1.91 1.44
CA ALA A 65 4.48 2.36 0.43
C ALA A 65 4.91 1.85 -0.96
N TRP A 66 3.95 1.44 -1.78
CA TRP A 66 4.15 0.79 -3.06
C TRP A 66 3.33 1.49 -4.14
N ASP A 67 3.93 1.74 -5.31
CA ASP A 67 3.16 2.07 -6.53
C ASP A 67 2.78 0.75 -7.19
N VAL A 68 1.49 0.44 -7.22
CA VAL A 68 0.99 -0.83 -7.78
C VAL A 68 1.20 -0.92 -9.28
N ARG A 69 1.35 0.22 -9.98
CA ARG A 69 1.67 0.23 -11.42
C ARG A 69 3.08 -0.29 -11.67
N MET A 70 3.98 -0.13 -10.69
CA MET A 70 5.35 -0.64 -10.73
C MET A 70 5.48 -2.05 -10.14
N ALA A 71 4.44 -2.57 -9.49
CA ALA A 71 4.48 -3.88 -8.83
C ALA A 71 4.50 -5.07 -9.79
N ALA A 72 4.25 -4.86 -11.09
CA ALA A 72 4.43 -5.87 -12.14
C ALA A 72 5.89 -6.03 -12.61
N THR A 73 6.85 -5.28 -12.04
CA THR A 73 8.28 -5.44 -12.33
C THR A 73 8.89 -6.62 -11.57
N GLU A 74 9.99 -7.19 -12.08
CA GLU A 74 10.60 -8.42 -11.53
C GLU A 74 11.02 -8.30 -10.05
N LYS A 75 11.28 -7.08 -9.55
CA LYS A 75 11.57 -6.79 -8.13
C LYS A 75 11.06 -5.40 -7.73
N PRO A 76 9.82 -5.29 -7.23
CA PRO A 76 9.26 -4.03 -6.78
C PRO A 76 9.99 -3.53 -5.53
N ASN A 77 10.55 -2.33 -5.58
CA ASN A 77 11.06 -1.64 -4.39
C ASN A 77 9.98 -0.72 -3.81
N PRO A 78 9.92 -0.55 -2.49
CA PRO A 78 8.99 0.41 -1.89
C PRO A 78 9.38 1.83 -2.31
N LEU A 79 8.38 2.66 -2.64
CA LEU A 79 8.56 4.09 -2.90
C LEU A 79 9.05 4.83 -1.65
N ALA A 80 8.61 4.36 -0.48
CA ALA A 80 8.98 4.92 0.81
C ALA A 80 9.00 3.82 1.88
N GLU A 81 9.89 3.96 2.86
CA GLU A 81 9.96 3.15 4.06
C GLU A 81 10.06 4.05 5.29
N CYS A 82 9.25 3.77 6.30
CA CYS A 82 9.31 4.41 7.61
C CYS A 82 9.59 3.38 8.69
N LYS A 83 10.62 3.61 9.51
CA LYS A 83 10.98 2.76 10.66
C LYS A 83 10.29 3.29 11.90
N THR A 84 9.39 2.49 12.45
CA THR A 84 8.60 2.84 13.65
C THR A 84 9.27 2.41 14.96
N GLN A 85 10.36 1.63 14.88
CA GLN A 85 11.04 0.99 16.01
C GLN A 85 10.11 0.18 16.93
N SER A 86 8.92 -0.18 16.44
CA SER A 86 7.85 -0.83 17.20
C SER A 86 7.29 -2.02 16.43
N ARG A 87 6.82 -3.06 17.13
CA ARG A 87 6.09 -4.15 16.48
C ARG A 87 4.67 -3.70 16.15
N LEU A 88 4.41 -3.44 14.88
CA LEU A 88 3.07 -3.04 14.44
C LEU A 88 2.08 -4.21 14.60
N THR A 89 0.88 -3.91 15.06
CA THR A 89 -0.18 -4.89 15.35
C THR A 89 -1.36 -4.78 14.39
N CYS A 90 -1.61 -3.59 13.86
CA CYS A 90 -2.58 -3.29 12.82
C CYS A 90 -2.15 -2.04 12.04
N LEU A 91 -2.81 -1.78 10.92
CA LEU A 91 -2.69 -0.52 10.17
C LEU A 91 -4.08 -0.12 9.69
N THR A 92 -4.41 1.16 9.82
CA THR A 92 -5.56 1.80 9.20
C THR A 92 -5.10 3.10 8.58
N GLY A 93 -5.75 3.52 7.51
CA GLY A 93 -5.42 4.77 6.84
C GLY A 93 -6.46 5.11 5.80
N SER A 94 -6.47 6.38 5.43
CA SER A 94 -7.30 6.93 4.36
C SER A 94 -6.51 8.05 3.69
N CYS A 95 -6.77 8.31 2.41
CA CYS A 95 -6.28 9.53 1.78
C CYS A 95 -6.97 10.75 2.43
N LEU A 96 -6.20 11.66 3.01
CA LEU A 96 -6.73 12.96 3.43
C LEU A 96 -6.76 13.86 2.20
N LYS A 97 -7.94 14.37 1.84
CA LYS A 97 -8.04 15.44 0.86
C LYS A 97 -7.32 16.65 1.42
N TYR A 98 -6.22 17.05 0.80
CA TYR A 98 -5.65 18.36 1.04
C TYR A 98 -6.59 19.39 0.40
N CYS A 99 -7.67 19.75 1.08
CA CYS A 99 -8.35 20.99 0.75
C CYS A 99 -7.27 22.07 0.94
N LYS A 100 -6.82 22.70 -0.14
CA LYS A 100 -6.14 24.00 -0.04
C LYS A 100 -7.06 24.86 0.82
N LEU A 101 -6.70 25.04 2.10
CA LEU A 101 -7.29 26.09 2.91
C LEU A 101 -6.86 27.37 2.19
N ASN A 102 -7.74 27.90 1.32
CA ASN A 102 -7.67 29.28 0.91
C ASN A 102 -7.91 30.08 2.19
N ILE A 103 -6.82 30.33 2.94
CA ILE A 103 -6.79 31.39 3.92
C ILE A 103 -6.98 32.66 3.10
N LEU A 104 -8.23 33.07 2.96
CA LEU A 104 -8.56 34.43 2.60
C LEU A 104 -7.99 35.28 3.74
N ASN A 105 -6.89 35.98 3.47
CA ASN A 105 -6.42 37.04 4.34
C ASN A 105 -7.55 38.08 4.51
N PRO A 106 -7.75 38.62 5.73
CA PRO A 106 -8.81 39.56 6.03
C PRO A 106 -8.65 40.90 5.32
#